data_AF-A0A7C3ZIY2-F1
#
_entry.id   AF-A0A7C3ZIY2-F1
#
_cell.length_a   1.000
_cell.length_b   1.000
_cell.length_c   1.000
_cell.angle_alpha   90.00
_cell.angle_beta   90.00
_cell.angle_gamma   90.00
#
_symmetry.space_group_name_H-M   'P 1'
#
loop_
_entity.id
_entity.type
_entity.pdbx_description
1 polymer ?
#
loop_
_entity_poly.entity_id
_entity_poly.type
_entity_poly.pdbx_seq_one_letter_code
_entity_poly.pdbx_strand_id
1 'polypeptide(L)' 'KNGFVLFVPGVKEGQNVRIRVTKVLRKVGFAEVIGDAGGSPQAAEEAPAEESAEEQPAEEQASDSEDFGEEQQQ' A
#
# COMPACT_ATOMS: atom_id res chain seq x y z
N LYS A 1 -24.66 -16.73 -4.94
CA LYS A 1 -23.40 -16.23 -5.55
C LYS A 1 -23.11 -14.85 -4.97
N ASN A 2 -22.09 -14.71 -4.13
CA ASN A 2 -21.69 -13.41 -3.57
C ASN A 2 -20.48 -12.91 -4.37
N GLY A 3 -20.76 -12.23 -5.50
CA GLY A 3 -19.74 -11.59 -6.31
C GLY A 3 -19.43 -10.18 -5.82
N PHE A 4 -18.29 -9.65 -6.25
CA PHE A 4 -17.89 -8.26 -6.06
C PHE A 4 -17.86 -7.59 -7.45
N VAL A 5 -18.53 -6.45 -7.59
CA VAL A 5 -18.70 -5.77 -8.89
C VAL A 5 -17.76 -4.59 -9.01
N LEU A 6 -17.03 -4.48 -10.12
CA LEU A 6 -16.16 -3.34 -10.41
C LEU A 6 -16.81 -2.45 -11.47
N PHE A 7 -16.88 -1.14 -11.19
CA PHE A 7 -17.26 -0.11 -12.16
C PHE A 7 -16.00 0.48 -12.78
N VAL A 8 -15.91 0.39 -14.10
CA VAL A 8 -14.79 0.91 -14.90
C VAL A 8 -15.37 1.82 -15.99
N PRO A 9 -15.09 3.14 -15.98
CA PRO A 9 -15.55 4.03 -17.03
C PRO A 9 -14.71 3.84 -18.31
N GLY A 10 -15.31 4.14 -19.47
CA GLY A 10 -14.59 4.20 -20.75
C GLY A 10 -14.28 2.85 -21.40
N VAL A 11 -14.76 1.74 -20.84
CA VAL A 11 -14.58 0.39 -21.41
C VAL A 11 -15.85 -0.12 -22.06
N LYS A 12 -15.70 -1.02 -23.04
CA LYS A 12 -16.81 -1.71 -23.72
C LYS A 12 -16.84 -3.18 -23.33
N GLU A 13 -18.01 -3.79 -23.48
CA GLU A 13 -18.18 -5.23 -23.26
C GLU A 13 -17.22 -6.04 -24.16
N GLY A 14 -16.59 -7.07 -23.59
CA GLY A 14 -15.62 -7.92 -24.29
C GLY A 14 -14.20 -7.35 -24.40
N GLN A 15 -13.96 -6.11 -23.96
CA GLN A 15 -12.62 -5.53 -23.97
C GLN A 15 -11.77 -6.10 -22.83
N ASN A 16 -10.56 -6.56 -23.14
CA ASN A 16 -9.59 -6.99 -22.15
C ASN A 16 -8.63 -5.83 -21.83
N VAL A 17 -8.72 -5.30 -20.62
CA VAL A 17 -7.93 -4.16 -20.14
C VAL A 17 -7.28 -4.47 -18.80
N ARG A 18 -6.16 -3.81 -18.52
CA ARG A 18 -5.58 -3.73 -17.18
C ARG A 18 -6.21 -2.57 -16.44
N ILE A 19 -6.65 -2.84 -15.21
CA ILE A 19 -7.28 -1.85 -14.37
C ILE A 19 -6.53 -1.70 -13.05
N ARG A 20 -6.55 -0.49 -12.50
CA ARG A 20 -6.14 -0.19 -11.13
C ARG A 20 -7.38 0.11 -10.30
N VAL A 21 -7.60 -0.66 -9.24
CA VAL A 21 -8.70 -0.43 -8.31
C VAL A 21 -8.38 0.80 -7.46
N THR A 22 -9.26 1.79 -7.46
CA THR A 22 -9.05 3.07 -6.77
C THR A 22 -9.87 3.18 -5.49
N LYS A 23 -11.05 2.56 -5.45
CA LYS A 23 -11.95 2.57 -4.29
C LYS A 23 -12.66 1.23 -4.13
N VAL A 24 -12.76 0.73 -2.89
CA VAL A 24 -13.44 -0.52 -2.54
C VAL A 24 -14.54 -0.22 -1.52
N LEU A 25 -15.76 -0.65 -1.81
CA LEU A 25 -16.93 -0.60 -0.91
C LEU A 25 -17.35 -2.03 -0.54
N ARG A 26 -18.40 -2.19 0.26
CA ARG A 26 -18.78 -3.51 0.82
C ARG A 26 -19.14 -4.58 -0.21
N LYS A 27 -19.66 -4.20 -1.39
CA LYS A 27 -20.07 -5.14 -2.47
C LYS A 27 -19.60 -4.74 -3.86
N VAL A 28 -19.07 -3.54 -3.99
CA VAL A 28 -18.69 -2.94 -5.28
C VAL A 28 -17.38 -2.18 -5.13
N GLY A 29 -16.66 -1.99 -6.22
CA GLY A 29 -15.47 -1.15 -6.27
C GLY A 29 -15.43 -0.32 -7.54
N PHE A 30 -14.54 0.66 -7.56
CA PHE A 30 -14.26 1.50 -8.72
C PHE A 30 -12.82 1.30 -9.15
N ALA A 31 -12.59 1.32 -10.46
CA ALA A 31 -11.27 1.18 -11.03
C ALA A 31 -11.11 2.01 -12.31
N GLU A 32 -9.86 2.27 -12.68
CA GLU A 32 -9.49 3.03 -13.87
C GLU A 32 -8.57 2.18 -14.75
N VAL A 33 -8.63 2.38 -16.07
CA VAL A 33 -7.81 1.64 -17.03
C VAL A 33 -6.39 2.18 -17.03
N ILE A 34 -5.40 1.29 -16.89
CA ILE A 34 -3.97 1.61 -16.90
C ILE A 34 -3.24 1.10 -18.14
N GLY A 35 -3.95 0.39 -19.03
CA GLY A 35 -3.42 -0.08 -20.31
C GLY A 35 -4.19 -1.27 -20.87
N ASP A 36 -3.84 -1.67 -22.09
CA ASP A 36 -4.40 -2.86 -22.73
C ASP A 36 -3.89 -4.15 -22.08
N ALA A 37 -4.70 -5.20 -22.12
CA ALA A 37 -4.31 -6.51 -21.55
C ALA A 37 -3.09 -7.15 -22.25
N GLY A 38 -2.69 -6.65 -23.42
CA GLY A 38 -1.60 -7.18 -24.24
C GLY A 38 -0.19 -6.64 -23.96
N GLY A 39 -0.02 -5.66 -23.06
CA GLY A 39 1.32 -5.18 -22.71
C GLY A 39 2.04 -6.16 -21.78
N SER A 40 3.34 -6.43 -21.92
CA SER A 40 4.13 -6.94 -20.79
C SER A 40 3.97 -5.99 -19.60
N PRO A 41 4.03 -6.42 -18.33
CA PRO A 41 4.12 -5.47 -17.22
C PRO A 41 5.40 -4.67 -17.44
N GLN A 42 5.28 -3.49 -18.07
CA GLN A 42 6.38 -2.55 -18.14
C GLN A 42 6.65 -2.20 -16.68
N ALA A 43 7.81 -2.66 -16.24
CA ALA A 43 8.31 -2.56 -14.89
C ALA A 43 8.02 -1.16 -14.36
N ALA A 44 7.53 -1.11 -13.12
CA ALA A 44 7.69 0.08 -12.31
C ALA A 44 9.17 0.48 -12.41
N GLU A 45 9.39 1.62 -13.05
CA GLU A 45 10.68 2.29 -13.13
C GLU A 45 11.14 2.51 -11.68
N GLU A 46 12.20 1.78 -11.33
CA GLU A 46 13.21 2.03 -10.32
C GLU A 46 12.88 3.10 -9.27
N ALA A 47 12.49 2.65 -8.08
CA ALA A 47 12.86 3.38 -6.87
C ALA A 47 14.39 3.25 -6.72
N PRO A 48 15.16 4.35 -6.62
CA PRO A 48 16.54 4.24 -6.22
C PRO A 48 16.57 3.81 -4.75
N ALA A 49 17.00 2.58 -4.53
CA ALA A 49 17.57 2.16 -3.27
C ALA A 49 18.89 2.93 -3.10
N GLU A 50 18.85 4.09 -2.44
CA GLU A 50 20.05 4.63 -1.80
C GLU A 50 20.24 3.86 -0.49
N GLU A 51 20.97 2.77 -0.62
CA GLU A 51 21.71 2.13 0.46
C GLU A 51 22.96 2.97 0.70
N SER A 52 22.92 3.86 1.71
CA SER A 52 24.13 4.38 2.35
C SER A 52 24.10 3.94 3.80
N ALA A 53 24.65 2.75 4.00
CA ALA A 53 25.20 2.35 5.28
C ALA A 53 26.45 3.19 5.56
N GLU A 54 26.38 4.08 6.54
CA GLU A 54 27.55 4.50 7.32
C GLU A 54 27.26 4.19 8.79
N GLU A 55 27.95 3.17 9.29
CA GLU A 55 28.16 2.91 10.71
C GLU A 55 28.92 4.09 11.34
N GLN A 56 28.42 4.64 12.44
CA GLN A 56 29.28 5.07 13.56
C GLN A 56 28.63 4.78 14.91
N PRO A 57 29.42 4.46 15.96
CA PRO A 57 29.01 3.65 17.09
C PRO A 57 28.50 4.46 18.30
N ALA A 58 27.98 3.68 19.26
CA ALA A 58 27.30 4.04 20.50
C ALA A 58 28.02 5.03 21.43
N GLU A 59 27.21 5.91 22.04
CA GLU A 59 27.29 6.54 23.39
C GLU A 59 26.17 7.62 23.37
N GLU A 60 25.27 7.84 24.33
CA GLU A 60 25.25 7.61 25.77
C GLU A 60 23.79 7.47 26.24
N GLN A 61 23.64 6.77 27.35
CA GLN A 61 22.42 6.66 28.15
C GLN A 61 21.89 8.04 28.57
N ALA A 62 20.59 8.28 28.41
CA ALA A 62 19.87 9.24 29.25
C ALA A 62 18.36 8.96 29.29
N SER A 63 17.99 8.16 30.29
CA SER A 63 16.84 8.41 31.18
C SER A 63 15.44 8.48 30.55
N ASP A 64 14.91 7.34 30.14
CA ASP A 64 13.47 7.11 30.12
C ASP A 64 13.00 6.89 31.58
N SER A 65 12.85 8.00 32.30
CA SER A 65 12.16 8.00 33.60
C SER A 65 10.65 8.01 33.33
N GLU A 66 10.14 6.98 32.63
CA GLU A 66 8.71 6.69 32.52
C GLU A 66 8.26 5.96 33.78
N ASP A 67 8.02 6.81 34.78
CA ASP A 67 6.82 6.80 35.61
C ASP A 67 5.71 5.88 35.06
N PHE A 68 5.68 4.63 35.52
CA PHE A 68 4.60 3.69 35.23
C PHE A 68 4.33 2.79 36.43
N GLY A 69 3.57 3.32 37.41
CA GLY A 69 3.10 2.53 38.54
C GLY A 69 2.51 3.31 39.71
N GLU A 70 1.74 4.39 39.48
CA GLU A 70 0.75 4.79 40.48
C GLU A 70 -0.39 3.75 40.50
N GLU A 71 -0.28 2.66 41.25
CA GLU A 71 -1.45 1.91 41.73
C GLU A 71 -1.26 1.35 43.15
N GLN A 72 -2.05 1.92 44.05
CA GLN A 72 -2.37 1.53 45.42
C GLN A 72 -2.53 0.00 45.60
N GLN A 73 -2.10 -0.58 46.74
CA GLN A 73 -2.95 -1.20 47.79
C GLN A 73 -2.15 -2.13 48.73
N GLN A 74 -2.27 -1.85 50.04
CA GLN A 74 -1.99 -2.65 51.27
C GLN A 74 -0.55 -2.79 51.77
#